data_AF-A0A9D6SQN9-F1
#
_entry.id   AF-A0A9D6SQN9-F1
#
_cell.length_a   1.000
_cell.length_b   1.000
_cell.length_c   1.000
_cell.angle_alpha   90.00
_cell.angle_beta   90.00
_cell.angle_gamma   90.00
#
_symmetry.space_group_name_H-M   'P 1'
#
loop_
_entity.id
_entity.type
_entity.pdbx_description
1 polymer ?
#
loop_
_entity_poly.entity_id
_entity_poly.type
_entity_poly.pdbx_seq_one_letter_code
_entity_poly.pdbx_strand_id
1 'polypeptide(L)'
;AGFLYQTDWEIDDHPLPIRVRAGRLVGIPYTSVLNDAPLMRYHYEADYYATICKAQFDQLYREGEENGRLMCIAIHPYVMGRPHRTKYLAEVLDYVMSHDRIWQATTDEIAEYYLAHYYEQAVAHAARINA
;
A
#
# COMPACT_ATOMS: atom_id res chain seq x y z
N ALA A 1 19.66 14.50 5.15
CA ALA A 1 18.86 13.39 4.62
C ALA A 1 18.00 13.96 3.49
N GLY A 2 17.88 13.26 2.36
CA GLY A 2 17.19 13.78 1.17
C GLY A 2 15.85 13.11 0.85
N PHE A 3 15.45 12.07 1.59
CA PHE A 3 14.22 11.31 1.37
C PHE A 3 13.36 11.30 2.62
N LEU A 4 12.04 11.36 2.43
CA LEU A 4 11.03 11.31 3.51
C LEU A 4 10.68 9.86 3.88
N TYR A 5 10.72 8.94 2.91
CA TYR A 5 10.31 7.56 3.09
C TYR A 5 11.06 6.58 2.17
N GLN A 6 10.86 5.29 2.43
CA GLN A 6 11.25 4.15 1.60
C GLN A 6 10.09 3.14 1.52
N THR A 7 10.06 2.30 0.48
CA THR A 7 8.95 1.35 0.22
C THR A 7 9.41 -0.11 0.06
N ASP A 8 10.61 -0.46 0.51
CA ASP A 8 11.18 -1.80 0.37
C ASP A 8 10.64 -2.79 1.42
N TRP A 9 9.80 -2.35 2.35
CA TRP A 9 9.26 -3.19 3.42
C TRP A 9 7.83 -3.65 3.13
N GLU A 10 7.63 -4.95 3.17
CA GLU A 10 6.33 -5.64 3.00
C GLU A 10 5.91 -6.30 4.33
N ILE A 11 5.84 -5.51 5.40
CA ILE A 11 5.71 -6.05 6.77
C ILE A 11 4.47 -5.61 7.54
N ASP A 12 3.70 -4.65 7.01
CA ASP A 12 2.55 -4.05 7.70
C ASP A 12 1.60 -3.38 6.70
N ASP A 13 0.40 -3.00 7.13
CA ASP A 13 -0.59 -2.24 6.36
C ASP A 13 -0.64 -0.75 6.79
N HIS A 14 0.30 -0.34 7.67
CA HIS A 14 0.51 1.03 8.12
C HIS A 14 1.95 1.53 7.88
N PRO A 15 2.14 2.85 7.71
CA PRO A 15 3.47 3.44 7.81
C PRO A 15 4.13 3.20 9.16
N LEU A 16 5.45 3.01 9.15
CA LEU A 16 6.25 2.72 10.34
C LEU A 16 7.48 3.64 10.42
N PRO A 17 7.91 4.09 11.62
CA PRO A 17 9.10 4.90 11.75
C PRO A 17 10.36 4.02 11.61
N ILE A 18 11.36 4.51 10.87
CA ILE A 18 12.65 3.84 10.73
C ILE A 18 13.69 4.56 11.59
N ARG A 19 14.35 3.81 12.48
CA ARG A 19 15.43 4.35 13.29
C ARG A 19 16.65 4.65 12.41
N VAL A 20 16.94 5.94 12.22
CA VAL A 20 18.08 6.44 11.45
C VAL A 20 19.04 7.25 12.33
N ARG A 21 20.29 7.43 11.89
CA ARG A 21 21.33 8.17 12.65
C ARG A 21 20.95 9.64 12.89
N ALA A 22 20.28 10.28 11.94
CA ALA A 22 19.84 11.66 12.03
C ALA A 22 18.63 11.91 11.12
N GLY A 23 17.71 12.76 11.56
CA GLY A 23 16.47 13.06 10.84
C GLY A 23 15.37 12.02 11.08
N ARG A 24 14.34 12.09 10.24
CA ARG A 24 13.20 11.16 10.24
C ARG A 24 13.17 10.40 8.92
N LEU A 25 12.75 9.16 8.97
CA LEU A 25 12.51 8.32 7.79
C LEU A 25 11.34 7.39 8.10
N VAL A 26 10.45 7.22 7.12
CA VAL A 26 9.27 6.37 7.25
C VAL A 26 9.38 5.18 6.28
N GLY A 27 9.01 4.00 6.73
CA GLY A 27 8.70 2.88 5.84
C GLY A 27 7.23 2.97 5.45
N ILE A 28 6.94 3.15 4.16
CA ILE A 28 5.57 3.05 3.64
C ILE A 28 5.41 1.64 3.06
N PRO A 29 4.39 0.87 3.47
CA PRO A 29 4.22 -0.49 3.00
C PRO A 29 4.14 -0.64 1.48
N TYR A 30 4.74 -1.71 1.00
CA TYR A 30 4.64 -2.20 -0.37
C TYR A 30 4.07 -3.63 -0.40
N THR A 31 3.91 -4.20 -1.59
CA THR A 31 3.37 -5.54 -1.77
C THR A 31 4.01 -6.29 -2.95
N SER A 32 4.42 -7.53 -2.70
CA SER A 32 4.73 -8.53 -3.74
C SER A 32 3.52 -9.37 -4.15
N VAL A 33 2.44 -9.35 -3.34
CA VAL A 33 1.23 -10.15 -3.57
C VAL A 33 0.28 -9.43 -4.52
N LEU A 34 -0.08 -8.18 -4.24
CA LEU A 34 -0.87 -7.32 -5.12
C LEU A 34 0.04 -6.63 -6.15
N ASN A 35 0.88 -7.44 -6.78
CA ASN A 35 1.84 -7.05 -7.79
C ASN A 35 1.53 -7.80 -9.08
N ASP A 36 1.57 -7.12 -10.22
CA ASP A 36 1.29 -7.77 -11.51
C ASP A 36 2.48 -8.57 -12.07
N ALA A 37 3.70 -8.42 -11.53
CA ALA A 37 4.88 -9.14 -12.00
C ALA A 37 4.72 -10.69 -11.95
N PRO A 38 4.12 -11.29 -10.90
CA PRO A 38 3.71 -12.70 -10.89
C PRO A 38 2.86 -13.17 -12.08
N LEU A 39 2.02 -12.32 -12.69
CA LEU A 39 1.23 -12.69 -13.88
C LEU A 39 2.12 -13.06 -15.08
N MET A 40 3.33 -12.51 -15.13
CA MET A 40 4.34 -12.90 -16.13
C MET A 40 5.20 -14.05 -15.64
N ARG A 41 5.64 -14.00 -14.38
CA ARG A 41 6.65 -14.93 -13.84
C ARG A 41 6.12 -16.34 -13.59
N TYR A 42 4.85 -16.45 -13.20
CA TYR A 42 4.22 -17.71 -12.80
C TYR A 42 2.98 -18.05 -13.62
N HIS A 43 2.73 -17.30 -14.70
CA HIS A 43 1.59 -17.51 -15.61
C HIS A 43 0.23 -17.55 -14.90
N TYR A 44 0.04 -16.71 -13.88
CA TYR A 44 -1.28 -16.51 -13.29
C TYR A 44 -2.20 -15.76 -14.25
N GLU A 45 -3.49 -16.08 -14.16
CA GLU A 45 -4.53 -15.43 -14.94
C GLU A 45 -4.85 -14.03 -14.36
N ALA A 46 -5.14 -13.08 -15.25
CA ALA A 46 -5.32 -11.68 -14.86
C ALA A 46 -6.69 -11.42 -14.19
N ASP A 47 -7.68 -12.29 -14.37
CA ASP A 47 -8.95 -12.25 -13.64
C ASP A 47 -8.79 -12.64 -12.16
N TYR A 48 -7.90 -13.58 -11.86
CA TYR A 48 -7.54 -13.92 -10.50
C TYR A 48 -6.89 -12.73 -9.78
N TYR A 49 -6.04 -11.96 -10.48
CA TYR A 49 -5.47 -10.72 -9.92
C TYR A 49 -6.56 -9.71 -9.50
N ALA A 50 -7.58 -9.51 -10.35
CA ALA A 50 -8.71 -8.65 -9.98
C ALA A 50 -9.47 -9.22 -8.76
N THR A 51 -9.66 -10.54 -8.71
CA THR A 51 -10.33 -11.22 -7.60
C THR A 51 -9.62 -10.98 -6.27
N ILE A 52 -8.29 -11.17 -6.21
CA ILE A 52 -7.54 -10.98 -4.97
C ILE A 52 -7.43 -9.51 -4.56
N CYS A 53 -7.35 -8.58 -5.53
CA CYS A 53 -7.36 -7.15 -5.23
C CYS A 53 -8.67 -6.75 -4.55
N LYS A 54 -9.81 -7.18 -5.09
CA LYS A 54 -11.14 -6.90 -4.52
C LYS A 54 -11.29 -7.54 -3.14
N ALA A 55 -10.85 -8.79 -2.97
CA ALA A 55 -10.91 -9.47 -1.68
C ALA A 55 -10.08 -8.77 -0.59
N GLN A 56 -8.86 -8.32 -0.92
CA GLN A 56 -8.05 -7.55 0.02
C GLN A 56 -8.67 -6.18 0.30
N PHE A 57 -9.21 -5.51 -0.71
CA PHE A 57 -9.95 -4.26 -0.51
C PHE A 57 -11.12 -4.44 0.46
N ASP A 58 -11.98 -5.44 0.26
CA ASP A 58 -13.14 -5.68 1.12
C ASP A 58 -12.73 -5.89 2.59
N GLN A 59 -11.64 -6.63 2.80
CA GLN A 59 -11.08 -6.88 4.12
C GLN A 59 -10.58 -5.59 4.79
N LEU A 60 -9.78 -4.79 4.07
CA LEU A 60 -9.22 -3.54 4.59
C LEU A 60 -10.30 -2.46 4.77
N TYR A 61 -11.29 -2.42 3.88
CA TYR A 61 -12.40 -1.48 3.94
C TYR A 61 -13.26 -1.73 5.18
N ARG A 62 -13.54 -2.99 5.50
CA ARG A 62 -14.24 -3.37 6.73
C ARG A 62 -13.45 -3.00 7.99
N GLU A 63 -12.15 -3.26 8.02
CA GLU A 63 -11.29 -2.86 9.16
C GLU A 63 -11.14 -1.34 9.28
N GLY A 64 -11.28 -0.64 8.15
CA GLY A 64 -11.26 0.81 8.02
C GLY A 64 -12.36 1.54 8.78
N GLU A 65 -13.41 0.86 9.24
CA GLU A 65 -14.45 1.46 10.09
C GLU A 65 -13.88 2.00 11.41
N GLU A 66 -12.91 1.31 11.99
CA GLU A 66 -12.26 1.69 13.24
C GLU A 66 -10.89 2.33 13.00
N ASN A 67 -10.14 1.82 12.01
CA ASN A 67 -8.79 2.28 11.74
C ASN A 67 -8.47 2.09 10.26
N GLY A 68 -8.23 3.19 9.53
CA GLY A 68 -7.85 3.15 8.11
C GLY A 68 -6.58 2.34 7.86
N ARG A 69 -6.48 1.72 6.69
CA ARG A 69 -5.32 0.91 6.25
C ARG A 69 -4.86 1.35 4.87
N LEU A 70 -3.58 1.11 4.57
CA LEU A 70 -3.01 1.34 3.25
C LEU A 70 -3.22 0.10 2.38
N MET A 71 -3.68 0.30 1.15
CA MET A 71 -3.69 -0.75 0.12
C MET A 71 -2.78 -0.34 -1.03
N CYS A 72 -1.66 -1.04 -1.18
CA CYS A 72 -0.76 -0.87 -2.32
C CYS A 72 -1.21 -1.77 -3.48
N ILE A 73 -1.24 -1.24 -4.70
CA ILE A 73 -1.45 -2.01 -5.93
C ILE A 73 -0.25 -1.72 -6.83
N ALA A 74 0.63 -2.71 -6.97
CA ALA A 74 1.85 -2.57 -7.76
C ALA A 74 1.62 -3.01 -9.21
N ILE A 75 1.82 -2.08 -10.15
CA ILE A 75 1.57 -2.28 -11.57
C ILE A 75 2.79 -1.93 -12.41
N HIS A 76 2.96 -2.65 -13.52
CA HIS A 76 3.99 -2.41 -14.51
C HIS A 76 3.34 -2.22 -15.89
N PRO A 77 3.56 -1.08 -16.58
CA PRO A 77 2.89 -0.80 -17.86
C PRO A 77 3.09 -1.89 -18.93
N TYR A 78 4.24 -2.56 -18.95
CA TYR A 78 4.53 -3.63 -19.91
C TYR A 78 3.84 -4.97 -19.58
N VAL A 79 3.27 -5.10 -18.37
CA VAL A 79 2.54 -6.28 -17.88
C VAL A 79 1.04 -6.02 -17.89
N MET A 80 0.53 -5.18 -16.99
CA MET A 80 -0.91 -4.90 -16.86
C MET A 80 -1.45 -4.03 -17.99
N GLY A 81 -0.61 -3.18 -18.61
CA GLY A 81 -1.00 -2.34 -19.74
C GLY A 81 -1.21 -3.09 -21.06
N ARG A 82 -1.04 -4.42 -21.09
CA ARG A 82 -1.30 -5.23 -22.29
C ARG A 82 -2.82 -5.29 -22.57
N PRO A 83 -3.27 -5.28 -23.84
CA PRO A 83 -4.70 -5.20 -24.18
C PRO A 83 -5.59 -6.30 -23.56
N HIS A 84 -5.06 -7.51 -23.35
CA HIS A 84 -5.80 -8.61 -22.75
C HIS A 84 -5.92 -8.51 -21.22
N ARG A 85 -5.14 -7.62 -20.57
CA ARG A 85 -5.07 -7.47 -19.11
C ARG A 85 -5.62 -6.14 -18.59
N THR A 86 -5.48 -5.06 -19.35
CA THR A 86 -5.82 -3.70 -18.89
C THR A 86 -7.26 -3.55 -18.39
N LYS A 87 -8.20 -4.36 -18.91
CA LYS A 87 -9.59 -4.39 -18.45
C LYS A 87 -9.73 -4.78 -16.97
N TYR A 88 -8.84 -5.63 -16.45
CA TYR A 88 -8.89 -6.09 -15.07
C TYR A 88 -8.37 -5.03 -14.10
N LEU A 89 -7.40 -4.20 -14.52
CA LEU A 89 -7.00 -3.04 -13.73
C LEU A 89 -8.14 -2.01 -13.66
N ALA A 90 -8.81 -1.72 -14.77
CA ALA A 90 -9.99 -0.86 -14.79
C ALA A 90 -11.08 -1.41 -13.85
N GLU A 91 -11.37 -2.70 -13.93
CA GLU A 91 -12.35 -3.37 -13.06
C GLU A 91 -12.02 -3.25 -11.56
N VAL A 92 -10.74 -3.36 -11.19
CA VAL A 92 -10.30 -3.17 -9.80
C VAL A 92 -10.47 -1.72 -9.36
N LEU A 93 -10.00 -0.77 -10.18
CA LEU A 93 -10.07 0.65 -9.84
C LEU A 93 -11.52 1.14 -9.77
N ASP A 94 -12.38 0.73 -10.71
CA ASP A 94 -13.80 1.06 -10.71
C ASP A 94 -14.49 0.51 -9.45
N TYR A 95 -14.16 -0.71 -9.03
CA TYR A 95 -14.71 -1.31 -7.82
C TYR A 95 -14.24 -0.59 -6.56
N VAL A 96 -12.94 -0.33 -6.39
CA VAL A 96 -12.42 0.39 -5.23
C VAL A 96 -13.04 1.79 -5.16
N MET A 97 -13.10 2.50 -6.28
CA MET A 97 -13.58 3.88 -6.34
C MET A 97 -15.11 4.01 -6.31
N SER A 98 -15.87 2.91 -6.40
CA SER A 98 -17.32 2.94 -6.16
C SER A 98 -17.69 3.00 -4.68
N HIS A 99 -16.72 2.86 -3.77
CA HIS A 99 -16.93 2.93 -2.32
C HIS A 99 -16.62 4.33 -1.78
N ASP A 100 -17.34 4.74 -0.73
CA ASP A 100 -17.08 6.01 -0.05
C ASP A 100 -15.82 5.94 0.82
N ARG A 101 -15.31 7.11 1.24
CA ARG A 101 -14.19 7.25 2.20
C ARG A 101 -12.87 6.64 1.73
N ILE A 102 -12.64 6.58 0.43
CA ILE A 102 -11.36 6.19 -0.16
C ILE A 102 -10.46 7.41 -0.33
N TRP A 103 -9.29 7.38 0.29
CA TRP A 103 -8.26 8.40 0.07
C TRP A 103 -7.35 7.97 -1.08
N GLN A 104 -7.51 8.63 -2.23
CA GLN A 104 -6.59 8.51 -3.35
C GLN A 104 -5.36 9.37 -3.06
N ALA A 105 -4.26 8.72 -2.70
CA ALA A 105 -3.06 9.39 -2.22
C ALA A 105 -1.83 8.86 -2.95
N THR A 106 -0.93 9.78 -3.26
CA THR A 106 0.46 9.46 -3.59
C THR A 106 1.20 9.01 -2.34
N THR A 107 2.30 8.27 -2.52
CA THR A 107 3.13 7.85 -1.39
C THR A 107 3.74 9.03 -0.64
N ASP A 108 4.02 10.15 -1.34
CA ASP A 108 4.46 11.41 -0.73
C ASP A 108 3.42 11.95 0.26
N GLU A 109 2.16 12.05 -0.16
CA GLU A 109 1.06 12.54 0.69
C GLU A 109 0.85 11.67 1.92
N ILE A 110 0.94 10.34 1.77
CA ILE A 110 0.86 9.39 2.89
C ILE A 110 2.01 9.62 3.88
N ALA A 111 3.24 9.75 3.37
CA ALA A 111 4.42 9.96 4.21
C ALA A 111 4.35 11.29 4.96
N GLU A 112 3.96 12.37 4.27
CA GLU A 112 3.80 13.70 4.87
C GLU A 112 2.71 13.71 5.95
N TYR A 113 1.55 13.11 5.67
CA TYR A 113 0.47 12.98 6.64
C TYR A 113 0.90 12.19 7.88
N TYR A 114 1.58 11.05 7.68
CA TYR A 114 2.09 10.25 8.79
C TYR A 114 3.12 11.01 9.63
N LEU A 115 4.06 11.71 8.99
CA LEU A 115 5.08 12.53 9.65
C LEU A 115 4.47 13.65 10.49
N ALA A 116 3.39 14.27 10.00
CA ALA A 116 2.71 15.37 10.67
C ALA A 116 1.85 14.90 11.86
N HIS A 117 1.24 13.72 11.78
CA HIS A 117 0.17 13.33 12.71
C HIS A 117 0.51 12.15 13.64
N TYR A 118 1.35 11.20 13.21
CA TYR A 118 1.48 9.90 13.90
C TYR A 118 2.93 9.49 14.22
N TYR A 119 3.93 10.10 13.58
CA TYR A 119 5.33 9.68 13.73
C TYR A 119 5.81 9.63 15.19
N GLU A 120 5.60 10.70 15.95
CA GLU A 120 6.05 10.78 17.36
C GLU A 120 5.31 9.77 18.24
N GLN A 121 4.02 9.55 18.00
CA GLN A 121 3.23 8.55 18.71
C GLN A 121 3.76 7.14 18.44
N ALA A 122 4.05 6.81 17.19
CA ALA A 122 4.56 5.50 16.80
C ALA A 122 5.95 5.23 17.37
N VAL A 123 6.86 6.23 17.35
CA VAL A 123 8.18 6.13 17.97
C VAL A 123 8.07 5.89 19.48
N ALA A 124 7.20 6.64 20.18
CA ALA A 124 6.98 6.45 21.61
C ALA A 124 6.40 5.07 21.94
N HIS A 125 5.47 4.57 21.12
CA HIS A 125 4.91 3.24 21.27
C HIS A 125 5.98 2.14 21.10
N ALA A 126 6.81 2.24 20.06
CA ALA A 126 7.90 1.30 19.80
C ALA A 126 8.94 1.31 20.93
N ALA A 127 9.28 2.48 21.48
CA ALA A 127 10.22 2.59 22.61
C ALA A 127 9.71 1.87 23.86
N ARG A 128 8.40 1.95 24.14
CA ARG A 128 7.77 1.27 25.28
C ARG A 128 7.75 -0.25 25.13
N ILE A 129 7.57 -0.78 23.92
CA ILE A 129 7.57 -2.25 23.68
C ILE A 129 8.98 -2.83 23.79
N ASN A 130 10.01 -2.07 23.41
CA ASN A 130 11.40 -2.52 23.41
C ASN A 130 12.16 -2.25 24.72
N ALA A 131 11.48 -1.72 25.74
CA ALA A 131 12.04 -1.48 27.07
C ALA A 131 11.91 -2.74 27.95
#